data_AF-A0A5C8JNA1-F1
#
_entry.id   AF-A0A5C8JNA1-F1
#
_cell.length_a   1.000
_cell.length_b   1.000
_cell.length_c   1.000
_cell.angle_alpha   90.00
_cell.angle_beta   90.00
_cell.angle_gamma   90.00
#
_symmetry.space_group_name_H-M   'P 1'
#
loop_
_entity.id
_entity.type
_entity.pdbx_description
1 polymer ?
#
loop_
_entity_poly.entity_id
_entity_poly.type
_entity_poly.pdbx_seq_one_letter_code
_entity_poly.pdbx_strand_id
1 'polypeptide(L)'
;MLTEVLERVAAERGGVLGVEPGLVIEPDESWTAVAGLVREPYTVLGELVDETAARWNAPRHVGAALFWKTYGYWHTLPMALGWALDGHVPIMKLADTYVRRSDAGVTIAASRVSWTEGAGAIREALAESQRPLVKAIGSMARVGERTLWGSTAEAFAHPLISMVPGDYMDLLRRVGEPVDGLIEPSGDGYFRRTCCLWVTLPDAEPCGSCCVLRKPAA
;
A
#
# COMPACT_ATOMS: atom_id res chain seq x y z
N MET A 1 -10.72 17.68 -6.28
CA MET A 1 -9.65 17.10 -7.11
C MET A 1 -9.31 15.67 -6.73
N LEU A 2 -8.75 15.39 -5.53
CA LEU A 2 -8.39 14.02 -5.17
C LEU A 2 -9.57 13.04 -5.14
N THR A 3 -10.63 13.37 -4.40
CA THR A 3 -11.82 12.51 -4.28
C THR A 3 -12.47 12.26 -5.64
N GLU A 4 -12.55 13.26 -6.50
CA GLU A 4 -13.03 13.13 -7.89
C GLU A 4 -12.16 12.16 -8.72
N VAL A 5 -10.84 12.16 -8.52
CA VAL A 5 -9.95 11.17 -9.15
C VAL A 5 -10.23 9.77 -8.61
N LEU A 6 -10.39 9.61 -7.29
CA LEU A 6 -10.71 8.31 -6.69
C LEU A 6 -12.08 7.79 -7.15
N GLU A 7 -13.09 8.66 -7.24
CA GLU A 7 -14.42 8.33 -7.75
C GLU A 7 -14.36 7.87 -9.23
N ARG A 8 -13.61 8.60 -10.06
CA ARG A 8 -13.40 8.21 -11.46
C ARG A 8 -12.71 6.85 -11.56
N VAL A 9 -11.63 6.63 -10.82
CA VAL A 9 -10.90 5.34 -10.82
C VAL A 9 -11.79 4.21 -10.30
N ALA A 10 -12.64 4.46 -9.30
CA ALA A 10 -13.62 3.48 -8.83
C ALA A 10 -14.62 3.14 -9.95
N ALA A 11 -15.17 4.13 -10.65
CA ALA A 11 -16.11 3.94 -11.74
C ALA A 11 -15.49 3.12 -12.90
N GLU A 12 -14.26 3.44 -13.29
CA GLU A 12 -13.50 2.70 -14.33
C GLU A 12 -13.24 1.23 -13.94
N ARG A 13 -13.21 0.92 -12.65
CA ARG A 13 -13.01 -0.43 -12.10
C ARG A 13 -14.30 -1.14 -11.71
N GLY A 14 -15.45 -0.66 -12.19
CA GLY A 14 -16.76 -1.26 -11.88
C GLY A 14 -17.13 -1.18 -10.40
N GLY A 15 -16.65 -0.15 -9.70
CA GLY A 15 -16.88 0.07 -8.27
C GLY A 15 -15.85 -0.60 -7.35
N VAL A 16 -14.95 -1.44 -7.88
CA VAL A 16 -13.94 -2.13 -7.07
C VAL A 16 -12.74 -1.22 -6.82
N LEU A 17 -12.75 -0.54 -5.67
CA LEU A 17 -11.63 0.23 -5.15
C LEU A 17 -11.33 -0.20 -3.70
N GLY A 18 -10.07 -0.45 -3.38
CA GLY A 18 -9.68 -0.83 -2.02
C GLY A 18 -9.46 0.36 -1.07
N VAL A 19 -9.89 1.55 -1.48
CA VAL A 19 -10.02 2.71 -0.60
C VAL A 19 -11.39 3.34 -0.87
N GLU A 20 -12.09 3.79 0.17
CA GLU A 20 -13.34 4.53 0.00
C GLU A 20 -13.05 5.85 -0.73
N PRO A 21 -13.72 6.19 -1.85
CA PRO A 21 -13.41 7.40 -2.62
C PRO A 21 -13.54 8.69 -1.80
N GLY A 22 -14.50 8.73 -0.87
CA GLY A 22 -14.69 9.85 0.05
C GLY A 22 -13.67 9.91 1.20
N LEU A 23 -12.85 8.87 1.38
CA LEU A 23 -11.87 8.63 2.45
C LEU A 23 -12.43 8.56 3.87
N VAL A 24 -13.49 9.31 4.18
CA VAL A 24 -14.11 9.42 5.50
C VAL A 24 -15.39 8.58 5.57
N ILE A 25 -15.53 7.82 6.65
CA ILE A 25 -16.72 7.02 6.97
C ILE A 25 -17.17 7.22 8.41
N GLU A 26 -18.42 6.88 8.70
CA GLU A 26 -18.87 6.54 10.05
C GLU A 26 -18.84 5.00 10.16
N PRO A 27 -17.87 4.41 10.87
CA PRO A 27 -17.70 2.96 10.87
C PRO A 27 -18.84 2.26 11.62
N ASP A 28 -19.43 1.26 10.96
CA ASP A 28 -20.35 0.29 11.55
C ASP A 28 -19.63 -1.03 11.90
N GLU A 29 -20.39 -2.06 12.26
CA GLU A 29 -19.86 -3.39 12.62
C GLU A 29 -19.12 -4.12 11.48
N SER A 30 -19.28 -3.69 10.22
CA SER A 30 -18.57 -4.26 9.07
C SER A 30 -17.10 -3.79 8.99
N TRP A 31 -16.74 -2.75 9.74
CA TRP A 31 -15.41 -2.15 9.73
C TRP A 31 -14.58 -2.58 10.93
N THR A 32 -13.33 -2.97 10.66
CA THR A 32 -12.35 -3.32 11.69
C THR A 32 -11.34 -2.20 11.85
N ALA A 33 -11.18 -1.67 13.07
CA ALA A 33 -10.16 -0.65 13.35
C ALA A 33 -8.75 -1.21 13.12
N VAL A 34 -7.92 -0.49 12.36
CA VAL A 34 -6.52 -0.89 12.07
C VAL A 34 -5.69 -0.99 13.34
N ALA A 35 -5.92 -0.11 14.32
CA ALA A 35 -5.27 -0.18 15.62
C ALA A 35 -5.50 -1.53 16.34
N GLY A 36 -6.57 -2.26 16.02
CA GLY A 36 -6.81 -3.62 16.50
C GLY A 36 -5.92 -4.68 15.84
N LEU A 37 -5.46 -4.46 14.60
CA LEU A 37 -4.62 -5.40 13.85
C LEU A 37 -3.22 -5.55 14.45
N VAL A 38 -2.71 -4.49 15.09
CA VAL A 38 -1.37 -4.47 15.70
C VAL A 38 -1.40 -4.85 17.19
N ARG A 39 -2.55 -5.30 17.70
CA ARG A 39 -2.67 -5.80 19.08
C ARG A 39 -2.24 -7.26 19.14
N GLU A 40 -1.25 -7.57 19.95
CA GLU A 40 -0.86 -8.95 20.23
C GLU A 40 -2.04 -9.76 20.82
N PRO A 41 -2.24 -11.03 20.43
CA PRO A 41 -1.33 -11.88 19.64
C PRO A 41 -1.51 -11.77 18.10
N TYR A 42 -1.96 -10.61 17.59
CA TYR A 42 -2.18 -10.31 16.18
C TYR A 42 -3.26 -11.18 15.52
N THR A 43 -4.25 -11.66 16.28
CA THR A 43 -5.28 -12.60 15.80
C THR A 43 -5.95 -12.13 14.52
N VAL A 44 -6.50 -10.90 14.52
CA VAL A 44 -7.27 -10.37 13.38
C VAL A 44 -6.36 -10.14 12.15
N LEU A 45 -5.14 -9.65 12.36
CA LEU A 45 -4.16 -9.50 11.30
C LEU A 45 -3.74 -10.87 10.72
N GLY A 46 -3.60 -11.87 11.58
CA GLY A 46 -3.32 -13.25 11.22
C GLY A 46 -4.41 -13.85 10.34
N GLU A 47 -5.68 -13.63 10.68
CA GLU A 47 -6.84 -14.07 9.88
C GLU A 47 -6.83 -13.45 8.48
N LEU A 48 -6.61 -12.14 8.36
CA LEU A 48 -6.53 -11.46 7.05
C LEU A 48 -5.36 -12.00 6.20
N VAL A 49 -4.24 -12.33 6.83
CA VAL A 49 -3.10 -12.96 6.16
C VAL A 49 -3.43 -14.38 5.72
N ASP A 50 -4.09 -15.17 6.54
CA ASP A 50 -4.49 -16.55 6.21
C ASP A 50 -5.53 -16.58 5.08
N GLU A 51 -6.50 -15.67 5.11
CA GLU A 51 -7.46 -15.47 4.02
C GLU A 51 -6.76 -15.09 2.71
N THR A 52 -5.76 -14.20 2.79
CA THR A 52 -4.97 -13.82 1.61
C THR A 52 -4.13 -14.99 1.10
N ALA A 53 -3.50 -15.76 1.99
CA ALA A 53 -2.74 -16.96 1.63
C ALA A 53 -3.64 -18.00 0.95
N ALA A 54 -4.82 -18.26 1.51
CA ALA A 54 -5.80 -19.19 0.95
C ALA A 54 -6.29 -18.75 -0.43
N ARG A 55 -6.58 -17.45 -0.61
CA ARG A 55 -7.02 -16.88 -1.89
C ARG A 55 -6.03 -17.16 -3.02
N TRP A 56 -4.74 -17.12 -2.73
CA TRP A 56 -3.67 -17.29 -3.72
C TRP A 56 -3.04 -18.69 -3.70
N ASN A 57 -3.58 -19.63 -2.93
CA ASN A 57 -2.97 -20.95 -2.69
C ASN A 57 -1.46 -20.84 -2.34
N ALA A 58 -1.15 -19.95 -1.42
CA ALA A 58 0.21 -19.51 -1.12
C ALA A 58 0.66 -19.92 0.29
N PRO A 59 1.97 -20.11 0.54
CA PRO A 59 2.49 -20.19 1.90
C PRO A 59 2.16 -18.93 2.69
N ARG A 60 1.95 -19.06 4.01
CA ARG A 60 1.52 -17.95 4.89
C ARG A 60 2.39 -16.67 4.76
N HIS A 61 3.71 -16.81 4.63
CA HIS A 61 4.60 -15.66 4.48
C HIS A 61 4.43 -14.93 3.14
N VAL A 62 4.08 -15.65 2.06
CA VAL A 62 3.73 -15.06 0.77
C VAL A 62 2.37 -14.36 0.89
N GLY A 63 1.37 -15.02 1.49
CA GLY A 63 0.08 -14.40 1.81
C GLY A 63 0.22 -13.11 2.63
N ALA A 64 1.14 -13.07 3.60
CA ALA A 64 1.43 -11.89 4.39
C ALA A 64 2.03 -10.74 3.56
N ALA A 65 2.98 -11.05 2.65
CA ALA A 65 3.55 -10.07 1.74
C ALA A 65 2.51 -9.52 0.74
N LEU A 66 1.60 -10.38 0.25
CA LEU A 66 0.51 -9.99 -0.65
C LEU A 66 -0.57 -9.19 0.06
N PHE A 67 -0.91 -9.55 1.30
CA PHE A 67 -1.81 -8.76 2.14
C PHE A 67 -1.25 -7.34 2.32
N TRP A 68 0.05 -7.25 2.66
CA TRP A 68 0.71 -5.95 2.77
C TRP A 68 0.74 -5.18 1.45
N LYS A 69 0.99 -5.87 0.33
CA LYS A 69 0.94 -5.25 -1.01
C LYS A 69 -0.42 -4.59 -1.24
N THR A 70 -1.52 -5.26 -0.87
CA THR A 70 -2.87 -4.71 -0.97
C THR A 70 -3.13 -3.57 0.01
N TYR A 71 -2.94 -3.80 1.31
CA TYR A 71 -3.20 -2.80 2.34
C TYR A 71 -2.33 -1.55 2.14
N GLY A 72 -1.02 -1.75 1.98
CA GLY A 72 -0.04 -0.68 1.77
C GLY A 72 -0.31 0.10 0.49
N TYR A 73 -0.77 -0.56 -0.58
CA TYR A 73 -1.17 0.13 -1.81
C TYR A 73 -2.34 1.08 -1.57
N TRP A 74 -3.43 0.57 -1.00
CA TRP A 74 -4.64 1.37 -0.83
C TRP A 74 -4.51 2.48 0.22
N HIS A 75 -3.72 2.25 1.27
CA HIS A 75 -3.40 3.29 2.24
C HIS A 75 -2.48 4.38 1.66
N THR A 76 -1.55 4.02 0.78
CA THR A 76 -0.59 4.96 0.19
C THR A 76 -1.16 5.74 -0.98
N LEU A 77 -2.07 5.13 -1.76
CA LEU A 77 -2.61 5.71 -2.98
C LEU A 77 -3.14 7.16 -2.80
N PRO A 78 -3.99 7.48 -1.80
CA PRO A 78 -4.46 8.85 -1.60
C PRO A 78 -3.34 9.85 -1.31
N MET A 79 -2.28 9.44 -0.59
CA MET A 79 -1.12 10.29 -0.29
C MET A 79 -0.34 10.63 -1.58
N ALA A 80 -0.11 9.64 -2.43
CA ALA A 80 0.60 9.83 -3.71
C ALA A 80 -0.18 10.78 -4.64
N LEU A 81 -1.48 10.55 -4.78
CA LEU A 81 -2.35 11.37 -5.63
C LEU A 81 -2.48 12.79 -5.08
N GLY A 82 -2.71 12.96 -3.76
CA GLY A 82 -2.79 14.29 -3.13
C GLY A 82 -1.52 15.11 -3.32
N TRP A 83 -0.35 14.47 -3.19
CA TRP A 83 0.94 15.13 -3.44
C TRP A 83 1.09 15.63 -4.89
N ALA A 84 0.69 14.82 -5.88
CA ALA A 84 0.87 15.15 -7.30
C ALA A 84 -0.17 16.12 -7.86
N LEU A 85 -1.39 16.14 -7.31
CA LEU A 85 -2.49 16.94 -7.82
C LEU A 85 -2.36 18.41 -7.41
N ASP A 86 -2.49 18.69 -6.11
CA ASP A 86 -2.48 20.06 -5.58
C ASP A 86 -1.60 20.22 -4.33
N GLY A 87 -0.83 19.18 -3.98
CA GLY A 87 0.08 19.18 -2.84
C GLY A 87 -0.59 18.89 -1.48
N HIS A 88 -1.93 18.80 -1.42
CA HIS A 88 -2.66 18.48 -0.20
C HIS A 88 -2.73 16.96 -0.02
N VAL A 89 -1.94 16.47 0.92
CA VAL A 89 -1.81 15.04 1.24
C VAL A 89 -2.84 14.66 2.31
N PRO A 90 -3.75 13.71 2.05
CA PRO A 90 -4.62 13.16 3.09
C PRO A 90 -3.87 12.13 3.94
N ILE A 91 -3.94 12.29 5.26
CA ILE A 91 -3.36 11.38 6.23
C ILE A 91 -4.47 10.67 6.99
N MET A 92 -4.52 9.34 6.83
CA MET A 92 -5.29 8.42 7.66
C MET A 92 -4.36 7.90 8.75
N LYS A 93 -4.53 8.39 9.98
CA LYS A 93 -3.73 7.95 11.13
C LYS A 93 -4.11 6.53 11.53
N LEU A 94 -3.19 5.77 12.12
CA LEU A 94 -3.45 4.40 12.57
C LEU A 94 -4.74 4.29 13.41
N ALA A 95 -4.93 5.23 14.34
CA ALA A 95 -6.05 5.27 15.27
C ALA A 95 -7.40 5.61 14.60
N ASP A 96 -7.37 6.30 13.46
CA ASP A 96 -8.55 6.72 12.72
C ASP A 96 -8.85 5.78 11.54
N THR A 97 -7.94 4.86 11.17
CA THR A 97 -8.06 4.02 9.98
C THR A 97 -8.83 2.72 10.26
N TYR A 98 -9.67 2.33 9.32
CA TYR A 98 -10.47 1.10 9.35
C TYR A 98 -10.27 0.29 8.07
N VAL A 99 -10.42 -1.02 8.18
CA VAL A 99 -10.41 -1.96 7.04
C VAL A 99 -11.69 -2.79 7.04
N ARG A 100 -12.13 -3.16 5.85
CA ARG A 100 -13.15 -4.18 5.64
C ARG A 100 -12.70 -5.13 4.54
N ARG A 101 -13.11 -6.39 4.62
CA ARG A 101 -12.89 -7.38 3.54
C ARG A 101 -13.65 -6.95 2.28
N SER A 102 -13.02 -7.09 1.12
CA SER A 102 -13.65 -6.76 -0.16
C SER A 102 -13.03 -7.53 -1.32
N ASP A 103 -13.59 -7.36 -2.52
CA ASP A 103 -13.06 -7.94 -3.75
C ASP A 103 -11.67 -7.38 -4.10
N ALA A 104 -11.36 -6.16 -3.64
CA ALA A 104 -10.02 -5.59 -3.71
C ALA A 104 -9.01 -6.24 -2.72
N GLY A 105 -9.44 -7.26 -1.95
CA GLY A 105 -8.72 -7.81 -0.82
C GLY A 105 -9.19 -7.17 0.48
N VAL A 106 -8.87 -5.89 0.63
CA VAL A 106 -9.45 -5.05 1.67
C VAL A 106 -9.82 -3.70 1.08
N THR A 107 -10.85 -3.09 1.65
CA THR A 107 -11.17 -1.67 1.47
C THR A 107 -10.77 -0.93 2.74
N ILE A 108 -10.12 0.23 2.57
CA ILE A 108 -9.63 1.08 3.66
C ILE A 108 -10.38 2.42 3.64
N ALA A 109 -10.66 2.94 4.83
CA ALA A 109 -11.17 4.29 5.04
C ALA A 109 -10.72 4.80 6.40
N ALA A 110 -11.10 6.02 6.76
CA ALA A 110 -10.87 6.55 8.10
C ALA A 110 -12.13 7.17 8.70
N SER A 111 -12.25 7.15 10.02
CA SER A 111 -13.24 7.98 10.74
C SER A 111 -12.87 9.47 10.69
N ARG A 112 -11.60 9.78 10.42
CA ARG A 112 -11.09 11.14 10.27
C ARG A 112 -9.86 11.14 9.36
N VAL A 113 -9.80 12.12 8.47
CA VAL A 113 -8.63 12.42 7.63
C VAL A 113 -8.09 13.79 8.03
N SER A 114 -6.78 13.88 8.29
CA SER A 114 -6.10 15.17 8.38
C SER A 114 -5.42 15.51 7.05
N TRP A 115 -5.47 16.77 6.65
CA TRP A 115 -4.84 17.25 5.42
C TRP A 115 -3.58 18.04 5.76
N THR A 116 -2.53 17.80 5.00
CA THR A 116 -1.20 18.37 5.23
C THR A 116 -0.47 18.54 3.89
N GLU A 117 0.74 19.07 3.90
CA GLU A 117 1.49 19.35 2.69
C GLU A 117 2.88 18.73 2.73
N GLY A 118 3.37 18.34 1.55
CA GLY A 118 4.74 17.93 1.34
C GLY A 118 5.08 16.51 1.77
N ALA A 119 6.25 16.05 1.30
CA ALA A 119 6.71 14.68 1.50
C ALA A 119 7.14 14.36 2.95
N GLY A 120 7.43 15.39 3.76
CA GLY A 120 7.75 15.21 5.17
C GLY A 120 6.58 14.63 5.97
N ALA A 121 5.36 15.09 5.67
CA ALA A 121 4.17 14.58 6.32
C ALA A 121 3.83 13.15 5.88
N ILE A 122 4.13 12.79 4.63
CA ILE A 122 4.06 11.41 4.16
C ILE A 122 5.00 10.51 4.97
N ARG A 123 6.26 10.93 5.17
CA ARG A 123 7.22 10.17 5.98
C ARG A 123 6.70 9.94 7.41
N GLU A 124 6.14 10.97 8.03
CA GLU A 124 5.54 10.86 9.37
C GLU A 124 4.36 9.89 9.39
N ALA A 125 3.48 9.96 8.40
CA ALA A 125 2.36 9.03 8.25
C ALA A 125 2.79 7.58 8.01
N LEU A 126 3.85 7.34 7.24
CA LEU A 126 4.42 5.99 7.10
C LEU A 126 4.98 5.47 8.43
N ALA A 127 5.62 6.34 9.21
CA ALA A 127 6.15 5.98 10.53
C ALA A 127 5.05 5.69 11.55
N GLU A 128 3.95 6.44 11.52
CA GLU A 128 2.82 6.31 12.46
C GLU A 128 1.85 5.19 12.03
N SER A 129 1.36 5.20 10.80
CA SER A 129 0.30 4.29 10.33
C SER A 129 0.81 2.97 9.76
N GLN A 130 1.95 2.95 9.07
CA GLN A 130 2.42 1.75 8.36
C GLN A 130 3.47 0.94 9.12
N ARG A 131 4.41 1.60 9.78
CA ARG A 131 5.50 0.91 10.49
C ARG A 131 5.01 -0.09 11.56
N PRO A 132 3.96 0.17 12.35
CA PRO A 132 3.45 -0.82 13.31
C PRO A 132 2.97 -2.11 12.62
N LEU A 133 2.26 -2.00 11.50
CA LEU A 133 1.81 -3.15 10.72
C LEU A 133 2.98 -3.89 10.05
N VAL A 134 3.95 -3.17 9.49
CA VAL A 134 5.17 -3.78 8.92
C VAL A 134 5.89 -4.62 9.96
N LYS A 135 6.04 -4.10 11.19
CA LYS A 135 6.65 -4.84 12.31
C LYS A 135 5.82 -6.06 12.72
N ALA A 136 4.51 -5.90 12.86
CA ALA A 136 3.61 -6.99 13.22
C ALA A 136 3.67 -8.13 12.19
N ILE A 137 3.57 -7.80 10.90
CA ILE A 137 3.68 -8.74 9.78
C ILE A 137 5.06 -9.43 9.77
N GLY A 138 6.14 -8.65 9.92
CA GLY A 138 7.50 -9.18 9.98
C GLY A 138 7.69 -10.18 11.12
N SER A 139 7.17 -9.85 12.31
CA SER A 139 7.22 -10.72 13.49
C SER A 139 6.43 -12.02 13.29
N MET A 140 5.18 -11.93 12.85
CA MET A 140 4.28 -13.10 12.82
C MET A 140 4.53 -14.03 11.62
N ALA A 141 4.99 -13.50 10.48
CA ALA A 141 5.10 -14.26 9.22
C ALA A 141 6.54 -14.37 8.69
N ARG A 142 7.52 -13.79 9.39
CA ARG A 142 8.95 -13.79 9.02
C ARG A 142 9.24 -13.22 7.63
N VAL A 143 8.46 -12.22 7.22
CA VAL A 143 8.71 -11.46 5.99
C VAL A 143 9.65 -10.29 6.30
N GLY A 144 10.73 -10.13 5.51
CA GLY A 144 11.68 -9.05 5.73
C GLY A 144 11.05 -7.66 5.54
N GLU A 145 11.33 -6.71 6.44
CA GLU A 145 10.75 -5.35 6.38
C GLU A 145 11.06 -4.65 5.05
N ARG A 146 12.27 -4.82 4.51
CA ARG A 146 12.66 -4.23 3.22
C ARG A 146 11.75 -4.70 2.08
N THR A 147 11.31 -5.95 2.09
CA THR A 147 10.34 -6.49 1.11
C THR A 147 8.99 -5.78 1.22
N LEU A 148 8.51 -5.56 2.45
CA LEU A 148 7.24 -4.89 2.72
C LEU A 148 7.30 -3.41 2.30
N TRP A 149 8.35 -2.69 2.70
CA TRP A 149 8.56 -1.30 2.30
C TRP A 149 8.75 -1.13 0.79
N GLY A 150 9.29 -2.14 0.10
CA GLY A 150 9.37 -2.11 -1.35
C GLY A 150 8.00 -2.14 -2.02
N SER A 151 6.99 -2.76 -1.40
CA SER A 151 5.61 -2.70 -1.90
C SER A 151 5.00 -1.32 -1.64
N THR A 152 5.29 -0.71 -0.49
CA THR A 152 4.89 0.67 -0.20
C THR A 152 5.54 1.67 -1.17
N ALA A 153 6.81 1.49 -1.51
CA ALA A 153 7.51 2.34 -2.49
C ALA A 153 6.89 2.24 -3.89
N GLU A 154 6.55 1.02 -4.32
CA GLU A 154 5.79 0.79 -5.56
C GLU A 154 4.41 1.46 -5.52
N ALA A 155 3.75 1.49 -4.36
CA ALA A 155 2.46 2.15 -4.20
C ALA A 155 2.49 3.67 -4.37
N PHE A 156 3.66 4.32 -4.24
CA PHE A 156 3.85 5.70 -4.67
C PHE A 156 4.13 5.81 -6.16
N ALA A 157 4.98 4.92 -6.70
CA ALA A 157 5.40 5.00 -8.09
C ALA A 157 4.27 4.68 -9.08
N HIS A 158 3.51 3.62 -8.83
CA HIS A 158 2.50 3.14 -9.78
C HIS A 158 1.44 4.20 -10.11
N PRO A 159 0.77 4.84 -9.15
CA PRO A 159 -0.32 5.78 -9.45
C PRO A 159 0.17 7.05 -10.16
N LEU A 160 1.43 7.44 -9.91
CA LEU A 160 2.06 8.61 -10.53
C LEU A 160 2.48 8.37 -12.00
N ILE A 161 2.36 7.13 -12.46
CA ILE A 161 2.51 6.78 -13.87
C ILE A 161 1.15 6.46 -14.50
N SER A 162 0.33 5.68 -13.81
CA SER A 162 -0.89 5.10 -14.39
C SER A 162 -2.16 5.93 -14.22
N MET A 163 -2.20 6.88 -13.29
CA MET A 163 -3.42 7.63 -12.96
C MET A 163 -3.26 9.14 -13.12
N VAL A 164 -2.18 9.69 -12.57
CA VAL A 164 -1.84 11.12 -12.67
C VAL A 164 -0.35 11.25 -12.95
N PRO A 165 0.10 12.05 -13.92
CA PRO A 165 1.53 12.23 -14.14
C PRO A 165 2.20 12.87 -12.91
N GLY A 166 3.21 12.23 -12.36
CA GLY A 166 4.00 12.77 -11.24
C GLY A 166 5.42 12.22 -11.18
N ASP A 167 6.36 13.05 -10.71
CA ASP A 167 7.75 12.63 -10.51
C ASP A 167 7.87 11.78 -9.23
N TYR A 168 7.59 10.48 -9.37
CA TYR A 168 7.68 9.54 -8.26
C TYR A 168 9.09 9.41 -7.69
N MET A 169 10.14 9.68 -8.48
CA MET A 169 11.52 9.64 -7.99
C MET A 169 11.82 10.84 -7.09
N ASP A 170 11.34 12.04 -7.44
CA ASP A 170 11.41 13.20 -6.55
C ASP A 170 10.60 12.98 -5.28
N LEU A 171 9.38 12.45 -5.39
CA LEU A 171 8.55 12.13 -4.22
C LEU A 171 9.27 11.16 -3.27
N LEU A 172 9.70 9.98 -3.77
CA LEU A 172 10.36 8.97 -2.95
C LEU A 172 11.63 9.51 -2.28
N ARG A 173 12.44 10.27 -3.00
CA ARG A 173 13.64 10.93 -2.44
C ARG A 173 13.30 11.92 -1.33
N ARG A 174 12.24 12.73 -1.49
CA ARG A 174 11.84 13.70 -0.47
C ARG A 174 11.16 13.06 0.75
N VAL A 175 10.45 11.95 0.55
CA VAL A 175 9.94 11.13 1.66
C VAL A 175 11.12 10.56 2.45
N GLY A 176 12.10 10.01 1.74
CA GLY A 176 13.29 9.39 2.32
C GLY A 176 13.04 7.97 2.80
N GLU A 177 13.82 7.51 3.78
CA GLU A 177 13.61 6.21 4.40
C GLU A 177 12.20 6.11 5.04
N PRO A 178 11.54 4.94 4.94
CA PRO A 178 12.08 3.65 4.50
C PRO A 178 11.87 3.33 3.01
N VAL A 179 11.33 4.24 2.20
CA VAL A 179 10.89 3.94 0.83
C VAL A 179 11.88 4.39 -0.26
N ASP A 180 12.74 5.36 0.06
CA ASP A 180 13.78 5.82 -0.86
C ASP A 180 14.76 4.69 -1.23
N GLY A 181 15.22 4.70 -2.48
CA GLY A 181 16.16 3.71 -3.02
C GLY A 181 15.59 2.28 -3.15
N LEU A 182 14.28 2.08 -3.01
CA LEU A 182 13.61 0.78 -3.22
C LEU A 182 13.03 0.60 -4.63
N ILE A 183 12.97 1.67 -5.40
CA ILE A 183 12.53 1.71 -6.79
C ILE A 183 13.66 2.29 -7.64
N GLU A 184 13.75 1.86 -8.89
CA GLU A 184 14.65 2.44 -9.89
C GLU A 184 13.91 2.69 -11.21
N PRO A 185 14.16 3.82 -11.89
CA PRO A 185 13.53 4.13 -13.16
C PRO A 185 14.04 3.20 -14.27
N SER A 186 13.15 2.82 -15.20
CA SER A 186 13.50 2.01 -16.37
C SER A 186 12.54 2.31 -17.53
N GLY A 187 13.03 3.04 -18.54
CA GLY A 187 12.19 3.51 -19.65
C GLY A 187 11.02 4.34 -19.13
N ASP A 188 9.80 4.04 -19.62
CA ASP A 188 8.55 4.69 -19.18
C ASP A 188 8.00 4.11 -17.86
N GLY A 189 8.73 3.20 -17.22
CA GLY A 189 8.32 2.53 -15.99
C GLY A 189 9.41 2.51 -14.94
N TYR A 190 9.38 1.47 -14.10
CA TYR A 190 10.33 1.28 -13.02
C TYR A 190 10.49 -0.21 -12.68
N PHE A 191 11.60 -0.56 -12.05
CA PHE A 191 11.77 -1.82 -11.35
C PHE A 191 11.79 -1.61 -9.84
N ARG A 192 11.25 -2.57 -9.11
CA ARG A 192 11.49 -2.70 -7.68
C ARG A 192 12.90 -3.26 -7.45
N ARG A 193 13.51 -2.86 -6.34
CA ARG A 193 14.78 -3.43 -5.84
C ARG A 193 14.58 -4.56 -4.83
N THR A 194 13.34 -5.02 -4.72
CA THR A 194 12.89 -6.03 -3.75
C THR A 194 11.86 -6.93 -4.42
N CYS A 195 11.82 -8.20 -4.05
CA CYS A 195 10.78 -9.12 -4.50
C CYS A 195 9.51 -8.94 -3.65
N CYS A 196 8.32 -8.93 -4.26
CA CYS A 196 7.02 -8.93 -3.52
C CYS A 196 6.49 -10.34 -3.28
N LEU A 197 7.26 -11.37 -3.68
CA LEU A 197 6.91 -12.79 -3.62
C LEU A 197 5.78 -13.22 -4.57
N TRP A 198 5.29 -12.36 -5.45
CA TRP A 198 4.29 -12.73 -6.45
C TRP A 198 4.72 -13.91 -7.33
N VAL A 199 5.98 -13.90 -7.80
CA VAL A 199 6.55 -14.94 -8.67
C VAL A 199 6.69 -16.31 -8.02
N THR A 200 6.41 -16.43 -6.71
CA THR A 200 6.43 -17.72 -6.00
C THR A 200 5.05 -18.36 -5.94
N LEU A 201 4.01 -17.69 -6.46
CA LEU A 201 2.68 -18.27 -6.59
C LEU A 201 2.65 -19.29 -7.75
N PRO A 202 1.76 -20.30 -7.68
CA PRO A 202 1.51 -21.18 -8.81
C PRO A 202 1.10 -20.38 -10.06
N ASP A 203 1.69 -20.72 -11.21
CA ASP A 203 1.36 -20.16 -12.54
C ASP A 203 1.48 -18.63 -12.67
N ALA A 204 2.16 -17.97 -11.72
CA ALA A 204 2.30 -16.53 -11.69
C ALA A 204 3.53 -16.05 -12.46
N GLU A 205 3.30 -15.23 -13.48
CA GLU A 205 4.35 -14.55 -14.22
C GLU A 205 4.84 -13.28 -13.48
N PRO A 206 6.12 -12.89 -13.63
CA PRO A 206 6.63 -11.65 -13.08
C PRO A 206 5.92 -10.43 -13.68
N CYS A 207 5.49 -9.50 -12.82
CA CYS A 207 4.94 -8.22 -13.26
C CYS A 207 6.01 -7.34 -13.92
N GLY A 208 5.60 -6.34 -14.70
CA GLY A 208 6.52 -5.43 -15.41
C GLY A 208 7.50 -4.68 -14.51
N SER A 209 7.16 -4.49 -13.23
CA SER A 209 8.02 -3.88 -12.20
C SER A 209 8.88 -4.88 -11.41
N CYS A 210 8.82 -6.17 -11.74
CA CYS A 210 9.42 -7.22 -10.93
C CYS A 210 10.95 -7.17 -10.96
N CYS A 211 11.57 -7.25 -9.77
CA CYS A 211 13.03 -7.18 -9.63
C CYS A 211 13.78 -8.33 -10.30
N VAL A 212 13.12 -9.45 -10.62
CA VAL A 212 13.73 -10.61 -11.27
C VAL A 212 13.91 -10.40 -12.77
N LEU A 213 13.16 -9.49 -13.37
CA LEU A 213 13.29 -9.10 -14.79
C LEU A 213 14.42 -8.08 -15.00
N ARG A 214 14.94 -7.51 -13.91
CA ARG A 214 16.00 -6.52 -13.96
C ARG A 214 17.28 -7.16 -14.49
N LYS A 215 17.86 -6.54 -15.52
CA LYS A 215 19.22 -6.87 -15.96
C LYS A 215 20.22 -6.33 -14.93
N PRO A 216 21.24 -7.11 -14.52
CA PRO A 216 22.33 -6.57 -13.69
C PRO A 216 22.93 -5.33 -14.36
N ALA A 217 23.26 -4.32 -13.57
CA ALA A 217 24.07 -3.20 -14.07
C ALA A 217 25.41 -3.76 -14.54
N ALA A 218 25.79 -3.43 -15.78
CA ALA A 218 27.09 -3.77 -16.34
C ALA A 218 28.21 -3.00 -15.63
#